data_AF-A0A2N2MFJ0-F1
#
_entry.id   AF-A0A2N2MFJ0-F1
#
_cell.length_a   1.000
_cell.length_b   1.000
_cell.length_c   1.000
_cell.angle_alpha   90.00
_cell.angle_beta   90.00
_cell.angle_gamma   90.00
#
_symmetry.space_group_name_H-M   'P 1'
#
loop_
_entity.id
_entity.type
_entity.pdbx_description
1 polymer ?
#
loop_
_entity_poly.entity_id
_entity_poly.type
_entity_poly.pdbx_seq_one_letter_code
_entity_poly.pdbx_strand_id
1 'polypeptide(L)' 'MNDRPGCLSGLLKLFLVDAIFDFFQEKFGFGRGGCCGCGCGVIMLILSTAITCSILFGTDWFNFGF' A
#
# COMPACT_ATOMS: atom_id res chain seq x y z
N MET A 1 16.05 -4.19 21.11
CA MET A 1 15.92 -4.05 19.64
C MET A 1 14.51 -3.57 19.37
N ASN A 2 14.33 -2.25 19.31
CA ASN A 2 13.07 -1.58 18.98
C ASN A 2 13.21 -1.04 17.55
N ASP A 3 13.37 -1.96 16.59
CA ASP A 3 13.59 -1.66 15.17
C ASP A 3 12.25 -1.38 14.47
N ARG A 4 11.37 -0.60 15.10
CA ARG A 4 10.15 -0.14 14.45
C ARG A 4 10.51 1.01 13.50
N PRO A 5 10.17 0.92 12.22
CA PRO A 5 10.50 1.96 11.24
C PRO A 5 9.90 3.28 11.72
N GLY A 6 10.72 4.34 11.76
CA GLY A 6 10.23 5.66 12.16
C GLY A 6 9.28 6.27 11.13
N CYS A 7 8.67 7.40 11.48
CA CYS A 7 7.62 8.08 10.73
C CYS A 7 8.02 8.35 9.25
N LEU A 8 9.27 8.78 9.01
CA LEU A 8 9.75 9.05 7.65
C LEU A 8 9.90 7.77 6.82
N SER A 9 10.36 6.70 7.46
CA SER A 9 10.52 5.37 6.87
C SER A 9 9.15 4.74 6.56
N GLY A 10 8.17 4.94 7.44
CA GLY A 10 6.77 4.55 7.21
C GLY A 10 6.13 5.31 6.06
N LEU A 11 6.32 6.64 5.99
CA LEU A 11 5.78 7.47 4.91
C LEU A 11 6.33 7.04 3.54
N LEU A 12 7.63 6.73 3.48
CA LEU A 12 8.29 6.28 2.25
C LEU A 12 7.80 4.89 1.82
N LYS A 13 7.58 3.97 2.77
CA LYS A 13 6.95 2.66 2.51
C LYS A 13 5.52 2.80 1.98
N LEU A 14 4.72 3.67 2.61
CA LEU A 14 3.35 3.94 2.18
C LEU A 14 3.32 4.51 0.76
N PHE A 15 4.15 5.51 0.48
CA PHE A 15 4.26 6.11 -0.85
C PHE A 15 4.66 5.09 -1.92
N LEU A 16 5.61 4.20 -1.61
CA LEU A 16 6.08 3.17 -2.54
C LEU A 16 5.00 2.11 -2.81
N VAL A 17 4.25 1.71 -1.77
CA VAL A 17 3.11 0.80 -1.92
C VAL A 17 2.04 1.45 -2.79
N ASP A 18 1.66 2.69 -2.50
CA ASP A 18 0.62 3.43 -3.22
C ASP A 18 0.97 3.59 -4.71
N ALA A 19 2.21 3.97 -5.03
CA ALA A 19 2.68 4.11 -6.42
C ALA A 19 2.71 2.79 -7.19
N ILE A 20 3.14 1.69 -6.55
CA ILE A 20 3.08 0.35 -7.16
C ILE A 20 1.62 -0.06 -7.37
N PHE A 21 0.75 0.28 -6.42
CA PHE A 21 -0.66 -0.05 -6.47
C PHE A 21 -1.37 0.65 -7.61
N ASP A 22 -1.16 1.96 -7.74
CA ASP A 22 -1.73 2.79 -8.79
C ASP A 22 -1.26 2.30 -10.17
N PHE A 23 0.03 1.98 -10.33
CA PHE A 23 0.57 1.38 -11.55
C PHE A 23 -0.06 0.02 -11.87
N PHE A 24 -0.23 -0.85 -10.88
CA PHE A 24 -0.89 -2.16 -11.07
C PHE A 24 -2.38 -2.01 -11.38
N GLN A 25 -3.08 -1.09 -10.73
CA GLN A 25 -4.49 -0.82 -11.00
C GLN A 25 -4.70 -0.18 -12.37
N GLU A 26 -3.80 0.68 -12.83
CA GLU A 26 -3.88 1.30 -14.16
C GLU A 26 -3.55 0.28 -15.28
N LYS A 27 -2.59 -0.62 -15.04
CA LYS A 27 -2.18 -1.66 -16.02
C LYS A 27 -3.08 -2.91 -16.04
N PHE A 28 -3.51 -3.38 -14.88
CA PHE A 28 -4.22 -4.66 -14.71
C PHE A 28 -5.63 -4.52 -14.11
N GLY A 29 -5.95 -3.38 -13.49
CA GLY A 29 -7.23 -3.12 -12.82
C GLY A 29 -8.30 -2.49 -13.72
N PHE A 30 -9.24 -1.78 -13.07
CA PHE A 30 -10.54 -1.30 -13.58
C PHE A 30 -10.57 -0.64 -14.97
N GLY A 31 -9.42 -0.21 -15.53
CA GLY A 31 -9.32 0.46 -16.83
C GLY A 31 -9.55 -0.43 -18.06
N ARG A 32 -9.50 -1.78 -17.93
CA ARG A 32 -9.86 -2.71 -19.03
C ARG A 32 -11.22 -3.34 -18.75
N GLY A 33 -12.30 -2.63 -19.12
CA GLY A 33 -13.69 -3.07 -18.95
C GLY A 33 -13.91 -4.53 -19.37
N GLY A 34 -14.27 -5.37 -18.40
CA GLY A 34 -14.51 -6.81 -18.55
C GLY A 34 -14.62 -7.50 -17.19
N CYS A 35 -15.01 -8.79 -17.15
CA CYS A 35 -15.19 -9.60 -15.93
C CYS A 35 -13.95 -9.62 -15.01
N CYS A 36 -12.74 -9.43 -15.57
CA CYS A 36 -11.49 -9.27 -14.81
C CYS A 36 -11.36 -7.92 -14.06
N GLY A 37 -12.07 -6.87 -14.47
CA GLY A 37 -11.99 -5.54 -13.86
C GLY A 37 -12.67 -5.46 -12.49
N CYS A 38 -13.81 -6.14 -12.32
CA CYS A 38 -14.57 -6.14 -11.06
C CYS A 38 -13.96 -7.07 -10.00
N GLY A 39 -13.40 -8.23 -10.40
CA GLY A 39 -12.81 -9.20 -9.46
C GLY A 39 -11.34 -8.91 -9.12
N CYS A 40 -10.49 -8.76 -10.14
CA CYS A 40 -9.04 -8.58 -9.94
C CYS A 40 -8.71 -7.22 -9.31
N GLY A 41 -9.47 -6.17 -9.68
CA GLY A 41 -9.33 -4.84 -9.09
C GLY A 41 -9.67 -4.81 -7.60
N VAL A 42 -10.67 -5.57 -7.15
CA VAL A 42 -11.09 -5.65 -5.74
C VAL A 42 -10.08 -6.44 -4.91
N ILE A 43 -9.56 -7.56 -5.42
CA ILE A 43 -8.51 -8.34 -4.75
C ILE A 43 -7.28 -7.48 -4.51
N MET A 44 -6.87 -6.73 -5.53
CA MET A 44 -5.77 -5.77 -5.41
C MET A 44 -6.09 -4.74 -4.31
N LEU A 45 -7.24 -4.05 -4.36
CA LEU A 45 -7.61 -3.06 -3.34
C LEU A 45 -7.55 -3.60 -1.89
N ILE A 46 -8.01 -4.82 -1.68
CA ILE A 46 -7.95 -5.49 -0.36
C ILE A 46 -6.51 -5.73 0.05
N LEU A 47 -5.66 -6.20 -0.88
CA LEU A 47 -4.25 -6.45 -0.62
C LEU A 47 -3.51 -5.15 -0.26
N SER A 48 -3.75 -4.06 -1.00
CA SER A 48 -3.18 -2.74 -0.71
C SER A 48 -3.58 -2.27 0.67
N THR A 49 -4.88 -2.33 0.98
CA THR A 49 -5.42 -1.92 2.27
C THR A 49 -4.78 -2.71 3.42
N ALA A 50 -4.63 -4.03 3.27
CA ALA A 50 -4.00 -4.87 4.29
C ALA A 50 -2.52 -4.51 4.51
N ILE A 51 -1.78 -4.22 3.44
CA ILE A 51 -0.36 -3.82 3.51
C ILE A 51 -0.24 -2.43 4.12
N THR A 52 -1.05 -1.47 3.68
CA THR A 52 -1.12 -0.10 4.22
C THR A 52 -1.47 -0.10 5.69
N CYS A 53 -2.47 -0.87 6.12
CA CYS A 53 -2.79 -1.05 7.55
C CYS A 53 -1.61 -1.66 8.31
N SER A 54 -0.92 -2.66 7.76
CA SER A 54 0.25 -3.27 8.41
C SER A 54 1.40 -2.27 8.59
N ILE A 55 1.61 -1.36 7.63
CA ILE A 55 2.62 -0.29 7.74
C ILE A 55 2.16 0.76 8.76
N LEU A 56 0.89 1.18 8.72
CA LEU A 56 0.31 2.13 9.68
C LEU A 56 0.41 1.65 11.14
N PHE A 57 0.11 0.38 11.41
CA PHE A 57 0.22 -0.20 12.76
C PHE A 57 1.65 -0.65 13.13
N GLY A 58 2.53 -0.81 12.14
CA GLY A 58 3.92 -1.20 12.31
C GLY A 58 4.91 -0.03 12.46
N THR A 59 4.50 1.18 12.09
CA THR A 59 5.32 2.40 12.17
C THR A 59 5.06 3.17 13.47
N ASP A 60 6.14 3.62 14.10
CA ASP A 60 6.07 4.52 15.26
C ASP A 60 5.93 5.97 14.78
N TRP A 61 4.69 6.45 14.65
CA TRP A 61 4.35 7.80 14.18
C TRP A 61 4.90 8.92 15.06
N PHE A 62 5.15 8.63 16.35
CA PHE A 62 5.74 9.57 17.29
C PHE A 62 7.28 9.62 17.20
N ASN A 63 7.90 8.73 16.43
CA ASN A 63 9.34 8.72 16.21
C ASN A 63 9.63 9.32 14.82
N PHE A 64 10.04 10.59 14.77
CA PHE A 64 10.38 11.28 13.51
C PHE A 64 11.70 10.83 12.87
N GLY A 65 12.40 9.84 13.47
CA GLY A 65 13.65 9.28 12.95
C GLY A 65 13.45 8.25 11.83
N PHE A 66 14.57 7.66 11.40
CA PHE A 66 14.61 6.53 10.45
C PHE A 66 14.56 5.20 11.18
#